data_AF-D5H6I6-F1
#
_entry.id   AF-D5H6I6-F1
#
_cell.length_a   1.000
_cell.length_b   1.000
_cell.length_c   1.000
_cell.angle_alpha   90.00
_cell.angle_beta   90.00
_cell.angle_gamma   90.00
#
_symmetry.space_group_name_H-M   'P 1'
#
loop_
_entity.id
_entity.type
_entity.pdbx_description
1 polymer ?
#
loop_
_entity_poly.entity_id
_entity_poly.type
_entity_poly.pdbx_seq_one_letter_code
_entity_poly.pdbx_strand_id
1 'polypeptide(L)'
;MASAARTVFLRLLLIGLFIGGYVTVWRPVRDWASAHAMAPLLAEVDTPRAQQYVLSGAPARALEIRPATGSNPVADMAAPTGLLFVIGSVFLLALYPTRLYWVYLGLYQWLLGGLMLGTLAIGIGWADWGFTVFDLLETDIYRGTSLGLPLLFAWLESRSENTKSEPSTSP
;
A
#
# COMPACT_ATOMS: atom_id res chain seq x y z
N MET A 1 6.08 -35.87 12.06
CA MET A 1 6.94 -35.24 11.02
C MET A 1 6.20 -34.96 9.71
N ALA A 2 5.39 -35.89 9.17
CA ALA A 2 4.66 -35.70 7.92
C ALA A 2 3.67 -34.51 7.91
N SER A 3 3.01 -34.19 9.03
CA SER A 3 2.08 -33.05 9.10
C SER A 3 2.79 -31.70 9.07
N ALA A 4 3.91 -31.56 9.77
CA ALA A 4 4.71 -30.33 9.78
C ALA A 4 5.29 -30.02 8.40
N ALA A 5 5.85 -31.04 7.72
CA ALA A 5 6.36 -30.90 6.36
C ALA A 5 5.26 -30.48 5.37
N ARG A 6 4.06 -31.06 5.49
CA ARG A 6 2.89 -30.67 4.68
C ARG A 6 2.48 -29.21 4.92
N THR A 7 2.44 -28.77 6.17
CA THR A 7 2.10 -27.38 6.53
C THR A 7 3.13 -26.40 5.97
N VAL A 8 4.42 -26.70 6.09
CA VAL A 8 5.50 -25.86 5.53
C VAL A 8 5.39 -25.80 4.01
N PHE A 9 5.19 -26.94 3.34
CA PHE A 9 5.02 -27.00 1.90
C PHE A 9 3.83 -26.15 1.41
N LEU A 10 2.68 -26.26 2.08
CA LEU A 10 1.50 -25.45 1.74
C LEU A 10 1.75 -23.96 1.92
N ARG A 11 2.45 -23.53 2.98
CA ARG A 11 2.80 -22.11 3.18
C ARG A 11 3.71 -21.61 2.06
N LEU A 12 4.75 -22.37 1.71
CA LEU A 12 5.66 -22.02 0.62
C LEU A 12 4.92 -21.94 -0.72
N LEU A 13 4.00 -22.87 -0.98
CA LEU A 13 3.18 -22.85 -2.18
C LEU A 13 2.27 -21.63 -2.24
N LEU A 14 1.60 -21.27 -1.14
CA LEU A 14 0.75 -20.07 -1.07
C LEU A 14 1.56 -18.79 -1.25
N ILE A 15 2.72 -18.69 -0.60
CA ILE A 15 3.62 -17.54 -0.76
C ILE A 15 4.12 -17.45 -2.20
N GLY A 16 4.52 -18.58 -2.80
CA GLY A 16 4.97 -18.64 -4.18
C GLY A 16 3.87 -18.21 -5.17
N LEU A 17 2.64 -18.70 -4.98
CA LEU A 17 1.48 -18.28 -5.78
C LEU A 17 1.16 -16.80 -5.60
N PHE A 18 1.23 -16.28 -4.37
CA PHE A 18 1.02 -14.86 -4.09
C PHE A 18 2.05 -13.98 -4.80
N ILE A 19 3.35 -14.31 -4.67
CA ILE A 19 4.44 -13.57 -5.33
C ILE A 19 4.30 -13.68 -6.86
N GLY A 20 4.03 -14.88 -7.38
CA GLY A 20 3.82 -15.11 -8.80
C GLY A 20 2.68 -14.28 -9.36
N GLY A 21 1.50 -14.33 -8.72
CA GLY A 21 0.34 -13.52 -9.08
C GLY A 21 0.61 -12.02 -8.96
N TYR A 22 1.33 -11.60 -7.92
CA TYR A 22 1.72 -10.20 -7.77
C TYR A 22 2.60 -9.72 -8.93
N VAL A 23 3.63 -10.50 -9.30
CA VAL A 23 4.57 -10.09 -10.37
C VAL A 23 3.94 -10.16 -11.76
N THR A 24 3.07 -11.13 -12.01
CA THR A 24 2.52 -11.40 -13.34
C THR A 24 1.22 -10.65 -13.63
N VAL A 25 0.37 -10.46 -12.62
CA VAL A 25 -0.94 -9.82 -12.79
C VAL A 25 -0.92 -8.42 -12.21
N TRP A 26 -0.55 -8.31 -10.94
CA TRP A 26 -0.75 -7.07 -10.19
C TRP A 26 0.23 -5.97 -10.59
N ARG A 27 1.49 -6.35 -10.80
CA ARG A 27 2.56 -5.44 -11.17
C ARG A 27 2.26 -4.72 -12.50
N PRO A 28 1.82 -5.40 -13.58
CA PRO A 28 1.31 -4.73 -14.78
C PRO A 28 0.07 -3.87 -14.56
N VAL A 29 -0.88 -4.31 -13.73
CA VAL A 29 -2.09 -3.53 -13.42
C VAL A 29 -1.73 -2.20 -12.73
N ARG A 30 -0.75 -2.19 -11.83
CA ARG A 30 -0.26 -0.96 -11.19
C ARG A 30 0.42 -0.03 -12.20
N ASP A 31 1.22 -0.58 -13.10
CA ASP A 31 1.86 0.19 -14.17
C ASP A 31 0.78 0.86 -15.04
N TRP A 32 -0.23 0.09 -15.46
CA TRP A 32 -1.37 0.59 -16.22
C TRP A 32 -2.17 1.65 -15.45
N ALA A 33 -2.53 1.40 -14.19
CA ALA A 33 -3.35 2.29 -13.37
C ALA A 33 -2.66 3.64 -13.10
N SER A 34 -1.35 3.64 -12.85
CA SER A 34 -0.60 4.88 -12.69
C SER A 34 -0.66 5.76 -13.94
N ALA A 35 -0.48 5.16 -15.12
CA ALA A 35 -0.46 5.88 -16.39
C ALA A 35 -1.86 6.25 -16.93
N HIS A 36 -2.87 5.39 -16.75
CA HIS A 36 -4.16 5.51 -17.43
C HIS A 36 -5.34 5.83 -16.51
N ALA A 37 -5.17 5.79 -15.19
CA ALA A 37 -6.21 6.18 -14.25
C ALA A 37 -5.77 7.37 -13.40
N MET A 38 -4.63 7.26 -12.72
CA MET A 38 -4.22 8.29 -11.76
C MET A 38 -3.75 9.58 -12.44
N ALA A 39 -2.93 9.50 -13.50
CA ALA A 39 -2.52 10.66 -14.29
C ALA A 39 -3.71 11.46 -14.86
N PRO A 40 -4.66 10.83 -15.59
CA PRO A 40 -5.81 11.57 -16.12
C PRO A 40 -6.72 12.14 -15.04
N LEU A 41 -6.92 11.43 -13.91
CA LEU A 41 -7.72 11.96 -12.79
C LEU A 41 -7.12 13.25 -12.21
N LEU A 42 -5.79 13.36 -12.14
CA LEU A 42 -5.13 14.60 -11.71
C LEU A 42 -5.14 15.67 -12.80
N ALA A 43 -5.13 15.28 -14.07
CA ALA A 43 -5.22 16.22 -15.20
C ALA A 43 -6.62 16.86 -15.34
N GLU A 44 -7.67 16.24 -14.80
CA GLU A 44 -9.01 16.82 -14.72
C GLU A 44 -9.09 18.01 -13.75
N VAL A 45 -8.07 18.23 -12.91
CA VAL A 45 -8.00 19.40 -12.03
C VAL A 45 -7.68 20.64 -12.86
N ASP A 46 -8.71 21.25 -13.45
CA ASP A 46 -8.59 22.45 -14.27
C ASP A 46 -8.76 23.71 -13.42
N THR A 47 -7.66 24.18 -12.83
CA THR A 47 -7.61 25.46 -12.12
C THR A 47 -6.47 26.32 -12.64
N PRO A 48 -6.50 27.66 -12.47
CA PRO A 48 -5.39 28.54 -12.85
C PRO A 48 -4.06 28.15 -12.19
N ARG A 49 -4.14 27.54 -10.99
CA ARG A 49 -2.98 27.03 -10.26
C ARG A 49 -2.44 25.74 -10.88
N ALA A 50 -3.32 24.83 -11.31
CA ALA A 50 -2.93 23.55 -11.90
C ALA A 50 -2.05 23.73 -13.15
N GLN A 51 -2.24 24.80 -13.92
CA GLN A 51 -1.42 25.16 -15.09
C GLN A 51 0.06 25.43 -14.76
N GLN A 52 0.40 25.62 -13.47
CA GLN A 52 1.77 25.80 -13.01
C GLN A 52 2.50 24.46 -12.84
N TYR A 53 1.81 23.32 -13.02
CA TYR A 53 2.35 21.99 -12.84
C TYR A 53 2.23 21.16 -14.11
N VAL A 54 3.22 20.31 -14.33
CA VAL A 54 3.25 19.31 -15.39
C VAL A 54 3.20 17.94 -14.72
N LEU A 55 2.22 17.14 -15.14
CA LEU A 55 2.07 15.75 -14.75
C LEU A 55 2.82 14.89 -15.76
N SER A 56 3.81 14.13 -15.28
CA SER A 56 4.44 13.11 -16.11
C SER A 56 4.25 11.75 -15.46
N GLY A 57 3.74 10.79 -16.23
CA GLY A 57 3.84 9.39 -15.87
C GLY A 57 5.30 8.99 -15.99
N ALA A 58 6.04 8.96 -14.87
CA ALA A 58 7.43 8.56 -14.89
C ALA A 58 7.54 7.06 -15.24
N PRO A 59 8.59 6.62 -15.94
CA PRO A 59 8.78 5.22 -16.30
C PRO A 59 9.22 4.39 -15.09
N ALA A 60 8.36 4.19 -14.07
CA ALA A 60 8.58 3.26 -12.94
C ALA A 60 7.41 3.18 -11.93
N ARG A 61 6.14 3.22 -12.34
CA ARG A 61 4.95 3.23 -11.41
C ARG A 61 4.80 4.48 -10.58
N ALA A 62 5.38 5.57 -11.04
CA ALA A 62 5.49 6.83 -10.33
C ALA A 62 4.76 7.91 -11.12
N LEU A 63 3.94 8.69 -10.43
CA LEU A 63 3.42 9.96 -10.94
C LEU A 63 4.33 11.04 -10.41
N GLU A 64 5.04 11.69 -11.33
CA GLU A 64 5.89 12.81 -10.97
C GLU A 64 5.13 14.12 -11.26
N ILE A 65 4.98 14.94 -10.22
CA ILE A 65 4.40 16.27 -10.30
C ILE A 65 5.56 17.26 -10.28
N ARG A 66 5.75 17.97 -11.40
CA ARG A 66 6.83 18.93 -11.56
C ARG A 66 6.29 20.34 -11.83
N PRO A 67 6.93 21.40 -11.35
CA PRO A 67 6.58 22.76 -11.75
C PRO A 67 6.87 22.95 -13.24
N ALA A 68 6.00 23.69 -13.94
CA ALA A 68 6.14 24.01 -15.36
C ALA A 68 7.43 24.80 -15.69
N THR A 69 8.04 25.40 -14.68
CA THR A 69 9.35 26.08 -14.76
C THR A 69 10.54 25.13 -14.89
N GLY A 70 10.33 23.81 -14.79
CA GLY A 70 11.35 22.79 -15.03
C GLY A 70 12.25 22.46 -13.84
N SER A 71 11.91 22.90 -12.62
CA SER A 71 12.65 22.60 -11.40
C SER A 71 12.51 21.13 -10.95
N ASN A 72 13.05 20.82 -9.77
CA ASN A 72 12.88 19.51 -9.14
C ASN A 72 11.40 19.14 -8.95
N PRO A 73 11.07 17.83 -8.97
CA PRO A 73 9.73 17.37 -8.64
C PRO A 73 9.28 17.84 -7.25
N VAL A 74 8.03 18.25 -7.17
CA VAL A 74 7.39 18.69 -5.91
C VAL A 74 6.76 17.50 -5.18
N ALA A 75 6.29 16.51 -5.93
CA ALA A 75 5.81 15.24 -5.39
C ALA A 75 6.05 14.11 -6.38
N ASP A 76 6.33 12.93 -5.85
CA ASP A 76 6.36 11.67 -6.60
C ASP A 76 5.44 10.68 -5.89
N MET A 77 4.44 10.16 -6.58
CA MET A 77 3.55 9.15 -6.05
C MET A 77 3.75 7.82 -6.74
N ALA A 78 4.29 6.85 -5.99
CA ALA A 78 4.24 5.46 -6.41
C ALA A 78 2.81 4.92 -6.35
N ALA A 79 2.41 4.10 -7.33
CA ALA A 79 1.14 3.39 -7.28
C ALA A 79 1.01 2.61 -5.94
N PRO A 80 -0.16 2.57 -5.29
CA PRO A 80 -0.35 1.86 -4.02
C PRO A 80 -0.02 0.36 -4.15
N THR A 81 0.12 -0.37 -3.03
CA THR A 81 0.48 -1.80 -3.00
C THR A 81 1.86 -2.09 -3.62
N GLY A 82 2.85 -1.38 -3.10
CA GLY A 82 4.27 -1.44 -3.46
C GLY A 82 5.05 -2.64 -2.93
N LEU A 83 6.38 -2.54 -2.91
CA LEU A 83 7.25 -3.57 -2.33
C LEU A 83 6.90 -3.85 -0.86
N LEU A 84 6.60 -2.81 -0.08
CA LEU A 84 6.24 -2.95 1.33
C LEU A 84 4.94 -3.77 1.54
N PHE A 85 3.97 -3.66 0.63
CA PHE A 85 2.79 -4.52 0.63
C PHE A 85 3.15 -5.98 0.43
N VAL A 86 4.05 -6.28 -0.51
CA VAL A 86 4.51 -7.67 -0.75
C VAL A 86 5.18 -8.22 0.49
N ILE A 87 6.10 -7.46 1.09
CA ILE A 87 6.81 -7.87 2.31
C ILE A 87 5.81 -8.13 3.44
N GLY A 88 4.92 -7.18 3.73
CA GLY A 88 3.90 -7.32 4.77
C GLY A 88 2.94 -8.47 4.52
N SER A 89 2.52 -8.69 3.28
CA SER A 89 1.61 -9.77 2.90
C SER A 89 2.26 -11.15 2.99
N VAL A 90 3.53 -11.27 2.58
CA VAL A 90 4.29 -12.53 2.72
C VAL A 90 4.47 -12.86 4.20
N PHE A 91 4.76 -11.87 5.04
CA PHE A 91 4.86 -12.07 6.49
C PHE A 91 3.53 -12.54 7.09
N LEU A 92 2.41 -11.90 6.71
CA LEU A 92 1.08 -12.29 7.15
C LEU A 92 0.67 -13.68 6.66
N LEU A 93 0.98 -14.04 5.42
CA LEU A 93 0.73 -15.39 4.88
C LEU A 93 1.60 -16.45 5.57
N ALA A 94 2.83 -16.10 5.94
CA ALA A 94 3.72 -17.01 6.65
C ALA A 94 3.24 -17.31 8.07
N LEU A 95 2.74 -16.30 8.79
CA LEU A 95 2.24 -16.43 10.16
C LEU A 95 0.80 -16.96 10.22
N TYR A 96 -0.07 -16.42 9.37
CA TYR A 96 -1.52 -16.63 9.40
C TYR A 96 -2.07 -17.03 8.01
N PRO A 97 -1.65 -18.17 7.44
CA PRO A 97 -2.00 -18.57 6.07
C PRO A 97 -3.50 -18.78 5.83
N THR A 98 -4.27 -19.03 6.89
CA THR A 98 -5.72 -19.26 6.82
C THR A 98 -6.54 -17.97 6.98
N ARG A 99 -5.91 -16.86 7.36
CA ARG A 99 -6.58 -15.57 7.57
C ARG A 99 -6.33 -14.66 6.36
N LEU A 100 -7.36 -13.91 5.97
CA LEU A 100 -7.29 -12.95 4.86
C LEU A 100 -6.65 -11.61 5.25
N TYR A 101 -5.72 -11.59 6.22
CA TYR A 101 -5.06 -10.36 6.69
C TYR A 101 -4.31 -9.61 5.58
N TRP A 102 -3.74 -10.35 4.62
CA TRP A 102 -3.11 -9.76 3.44
C TRP A 102 -4.11 -9.02 2.53
N VAL A 103 -5.38 -9.45 2.48
CA VAL A 103 -6.45 -8.75 1.74
C VAL A 103 -6.80 -7.44 2.43
N TYR A 104 -6.96 -7.46 3.76
CA TYR A 104 -7.23 -6.24 4.53
C TYR A 104 -6.08 -5.22 4.40
N LEU A 105 -4.83 -5.68 4.42
CA LEU A 105 -3.66 -4.83 4.15
C LEU A 105 -3.73 -4.22 2.74
N GLY A 106 -4.10 -5.02 1.74
CA GLY A 106 -4.26 -4.54 0.36
C GLY A 106 -5.34 -3.46 0.26
N LEU A 107 -6.52 -3.71 0.83
CA LEU A 107 -7.63 -2.75 0.82
C LEU A 107 -7.25 -1.45 1.55
N TYR A 108 -6.58 -1.56 2.70
CA TYR A 108 -6.07 -0.41 3.44
C TYR A 108 -5.13 0.44 2.58
N GLN A 109 -4.17 -0.19 1.88
CA GLN A 109 -3.25 0.54 1.01
C GLN A 109 -3.93 1.15 -0.21
N TRP A 110 -5.00 0.53 -0.73
CA TRP A 110 -5.81 1.11 -1.79
C TRP A 110 -6.53 2.38 -1.34
N LEU A 111 -7.17 2.34 -0.17
CA LEU A 111 -7.84 3.50 0.40
C LEU A 111 -6.83 4.62 0.70
N LEU A 112 -5.67 4.27 1.24
CA LEU A 112 -4.61 5.23 1.51
C LEU A 112 -4.05 5.84 0.22
N GLY A 113 -3.85 5.03 -0.83
CA GLY A 113 -3.47 5.52 -2.15
C GLY A 113 -4.52 6.47 -2.75
N GLY A 114 -5.80 6.16 -2.61
CA GLY A 114 -6.88 7.07 -3.03
C GLY A 114 -6.87 8.39 -2.27
N LEU A 115 -6.63 8.35 -0.95
CA LEU A 115 -6.50 9.54 -0.12
C LEU A 115 -5.30 10.40 -0.54
N MET A 116 -4.14 9.77 -0.77
CA MET A 116 -2.93 10.42 -1.27
C MET A 116 -3.19 11.11 -2.62
N LEU A 117 -3.88 10.43 -3.54
CA LEU A 117 -4.27 11.02 -4.83
C LEU A 117 -5.17 12.24 -4.64
N GLY A 118 -6.15 12.16 -3.73
CA GLY A 118 -7.02 13.29 -3.40
C GLY A 118 -6.26 14.48 -2.81
N THR A 119 -5.29 14.23 -1.93
CA THR A 119 -4.45 15.30 -1.36
C THR A 119 -3.54 15.95 -2.41
N LEU A 120 -3.05 15.18 -3.37
CA LEU A 120 -2.32 15.73 -4.51
C LEU A 120 -3.21 16.59 -5.40
N ALA A 121 -4.45 16.16 -5.68
CA ALA A 121 -5.41 16.97 -6.41
C ALA A 121 -5.65 18.32 -5.71
N ILE A 122 -5.75 18.32 -4.37
CA ILE A 122 -5.86 19.55 -3.57
C ILE A 122 -4.61 20.43 -3.71
N GLY A 123 -3.42 19.81 -3.63
CA GLY A 123 -2.11 20.46 -3.81
C GLY A 123 -1.99 21.22 -5.13
N ILE A 124 -2.31 20.51 -6.21
CA ILE A 124 -2.27 21.02 -7.58
C ILE A 124 -3.32 22.11 -7.79
N GLY A 125 -4.55 21.86 -7.37
CA GLY A 125 -5.68 22.70 -7.77
C GLY A 125 -5.89 23.94 -6.91
N TRP A 126 -5.66 23.85 -5.59
CA TRP A 126 -6.18 24.86 -4.65
C TRP A 126 -5.15 25.36 -3.64
N ALA A 127 -4.38 24.49 -2.98
CA ALA A 127 -3.57 24.91 -1.84
C ALA A 127 -2.37 24.02 -1.55
N ASP A 128 -1.24 24.65 -1.21
CA ASP A 128 0.05 23.98 -0.92
C ASP A 128 -0.03 22.94 0.20
N TRP A 129 -0.93 23.11 1.17
CA TRP A 129 -1.08 22.15 2.27
C TRP A 129 -1.46 20.75 1.78
N GLY A 130 -2.06 20.62 0.59
CA GLY A 130 -2.33 19.31 -0.03
C GLY A 130 -1.05 18.49 -0.24
N PHE A 131 0.05 19.12 -0.64
CA PHE A 131 1.35 18.46 -0.77
C PHE A 131 1.95 18.09 0.59
N THR A 132 1.75 18.93 1.62
CA THR A 132 2.20 18.62 2.98
C THR A 132 1.47 17.40 3.56
N VAL A 133 0.16 17.31 3.34
CA VAL A 133 -0.62 16.15 3.81
C VAL A 133 -0.24 14.90 3.00
N PHE A 134 0.00 15.03 1.70
CA PHE A 134 0.52 13.93 0.89
C PHE A 134 1.85 13.38 1.46
N ASP A 135 2.81 14.25 1.76
CA ASP A 135 4.12 13.84 2.30
C ASP A 135 3.99 13.14 3.66
N LEU A 136 3.12 13.65 4.54
CA LEU A 136 2.77 13.00 5.81
C LEU A 136 2.18 11.59 5.58
N LEU A 137 1.24 11.47 4.63
CA LEU A 137 0.59 10.20 4.31
C LEU A 137 1.58 9.19 3.72
N GLU A 138 2.49 9.63 2.85
CA GLU A 138 3.49 8.77 2.24
C GLU A 138 4.56 8.34 3.25
N THR A 139 5.16 9.29 3.94
CA THR A 139 6.38 9.09 4.72
C THR A 139 6.08 8.45 6.07
N ASP A 140 5.06 8.93 6.78
CA ASP A 140 4.78 8.48 8.14
C ASP A 140 3.72 7.37 8.16
N ILE A 141 2.61 7.58 7.47
CA ILE A 141 1.47 6.67 7.55
C ILE A 141 1.71 5.44 6.67
N TYR A 142 1.96 5.60 5.38
CA TYR A 142 2.07 4.47 4.45
C TYR A 142 3.27 3.58 4.80
N ARG A 143 4.46 4.15 5.00
CA ARG A 143 5.65 3.36 5.39
C ARG A 143 5.50 2.76 6.79
N GLY A 144 5.01 3.53 7.75
CA GLY A 144 4.82 3.08 9.13
C GLY A 144 3.82 1.93 9.23
N THR A 145 2.66 2.05 8.59
CA THR A 145 1.61 1.03 8.67
C THR A 145 1.90 -0.20 7.82
N SER A 146 2.62 -0.08 6.71
CA SER A 146 3.01 -1.24 5.90
C SER A 146 3.86 -2.26 6.66
N LEU A 147 4.60 -1.83 7.69
CA LEU A 147 5.39 -2.69 8.57
C LEU A 147 4.74 -2.88 9.95
N GLY A 148 4.08 -1.84 10.46
CA GLY A 148 3.45 -1.84 11.78
C GLY A 148 2.17 -2.68 11.85
N LEU A 149 1.33 -2.69 10.80
CA LEU A 149 0.09 -3.47 10.80
C LEU A 149 0.32 -4.99 10.91
N PRO A 150 1.26 -5.60 10.15
CA PRO A 150 1.60 -7.00 10.34
C PRO A 150 2.01 -7.35 11.77
N LEU A 151 2.80 -6.48 12.42
CA LEU A 151 3.23 -6.66 13.81
C LEU A 151 2.08 -6.48 14.80
N LEU A 152 1.22 -5.50 14.59
CA LEU A 152 0.02 -5.27 15.41
C LEU A 152 -0.92 -6.47 15.36
N PHE A 153 -1.19 -7.02 14.18
CA PHE A 153 -2.00 -8.23 14.05
C PHE A 153 -1.37 -9.43 14.73
N ALA A 154 -0.05 -9.59 14.61
CA ALA A 154 0.66 -10.66 15.31
C ALA A 154 0.53 -10.54 16.84
N TRP A 155 0.63 -9.31 17.37
CA TRP A 155 0.47 -9.04 18.79
C TRP A 155 -0.96 -9.24 19.29
N LEU A 156 -1.98 -8.79 18.53
CA LEU A 156 -3.39 -8.96 18.89
C LEU A 156 -3.81 -10.43 18.93
N GLU A 157 -3.39 -11.24 17.95
CA GLU A 157 -3.74 -12.67 17.94
C GLU A 157 -3.05 -13.39 19.11
N SER A 158 -1.78 -13.07 19.41
CA SER A 158 -1.06 -13.62 20.57
C SER A 158 -1.75 -13.33 21.91
N ARG A 159 -2.33 -12.13 22.08
CA ARG A 159 -3.15 -11.79 23.24
C ARG A 159 -4.43 -12.64 23.29
N SER A 160 -5.11 -12.79 22.16
CA SER A 160 -6.38 -13.53 22.08
C SER A 160 -6.24 -15.01 22.40
N GLU A 161 -5.11 -15.63 22.00
CA GLU A 161 -4.81 -17.03 22.31
C GLU A 161 -4.55 -17.21 23.80
N ASN A 162 -3.79 -16.32 24.43
CA ASN A 162 -3.51 -16.37 25.87
C ASN A 162 -4.76 -16.25 26.75
N THR A 163 -5.73 -15.41 26.35
CA THR A 163 -7.00 -15.25 27.10
C THR A 163 -7.92 -16.47 26.98
N LYS A 164 -7.80 -17.25 25.89
CA LYS A 164 -8.62 -18.46 25.68
C LYS A 164 -8.11 -19.68 26.45
N SER A 165 -6.85 -19.63 26.91
CA SER A 165 -6.16 -20.70 27.61
C SER A 165 -6.21 -20.60 29.14
N GLU A 166 -6.83 -19.58 29.74
CA GLU A 166 -7.15 -19.59 31.17
C GLU A 166 -8.41 -20.44 31.41
N PRO A 167 -8.28 -21.66 31.98
CA PRO A 167 -9.44 -22.40 32.43
C PRO A 167 -9.95 -21.70 33.68
N SER A 168 -11.26 -21.53 33.78
CA SER A 168 -11.93 -21.18 35.02
C SER A 168 -11.66 -22.25 36.09
N THR A 169 -10.57 -22.11 36.84
CA THR A 169 -10.47 -22.70 38.17
C THR A 169 -11.29 -21.82 39.10
N SER A 170 -12.61 -22.03 39.07
CA SER A 170 -13.48 -21.59 40.16
C SER A 170 -13.36 -22.60 41.31
N PRO A 171 -13.09 -22.14 42.55
CA PRO A 171 -13.18 -22.98 43.75
C PRO A 171 -14.62 -23.36 44.10
#